data_AF-A0AAD6DZY0-F1
#
_entry.id   AF-A0AAD6DZY0-F1
#
_cell.length_a   1.000
_cell.length_b   1.000
_cell.length_c   1.000
_cell.angle_alpha   90.00
_cell.angle_beta   90.00
_cell.angle_gamma   90.00
#
_symmetry.space_group_name_H-M   'P 1'
#
loop_
_entity.id
_entity.type
_entity.pdbx_description
1 polymer ?
#
loop_
_entity_poly.entity_id
_entity_poly.type
_entity_poly.pdbx_seq_one_letter_code
_entity_poly.pdbx_strand_id
1 'polypeptide(L)'
;MATPMASPIRLSPHVQCIQQSSPYTNIYSNAPVSPLRARENTQHLRDMLPHSHPEQKRWENPGGWGARHLNDMAPFTLWDEQSRKFRHPSRQDWTWIRSKFGEGTVHISGWLICVETASPPQPIPLTLGTMPIIFVRPGEMFREPIPSSGYSNHRVSDPCPTVRWPKLTNPTKRQTVAVLTAIAPLACVRAAIFLPAWIIFELEFGDGRSYEKQSLPGVVAGRTALYHHGDEPFSNTMRSLTRPRFIDPSQVSAAGAAPQDDSNYLRRSVLTPGCRIESGLGLPSAPAEFTNAATTCGIRIRNLAGEEMLTVANHGFLSSKEVYHPSVNGGDLIGEVVDARPELDIALVKLTPAASSSFTNSCYFQAEPPTRLLEMSQMSQGSWSEVDGMSSGLFSMMNIGTQAMKPKRPVGHPELEFEEWDTRSVDFLFGNVNARAISDGVCGAPIVDVESGGVSGFFHLSDGVFAYSAVLDDLVAEGWGLV
;
A
#
# COMPACT_ATOMS: atom_id res chain seq x y z
N MET A 1 20.03 4.63 -22.49
CA MET A 1 18.60 4.56 -22.14
C MET A 1 18.01 3.41 -22.93
N ALA A 2 17.60 2.33 -22.26
CA ALA A 2 16.88 1.25 -22.93
C ALA A 2 15.49 1.74 -23.35
N THR A 3 15.04 1.40 -24.55
CA THR A 3 13.66 1.62 -24.99
C THR A 3 12.69 0.95 -24.00
N PRO A 4 11.60 1.61 -23.58
CA PRO A 4 10.61 0.99 -22.72
C PRO A 4 10.06 -0.27 -23.39
N MET A 5 10.16 -1.43 -22.73
CA MET A 5 9.44 -2.61 -23.16
C MET A 5 7.96 -2.40 -22.87
N ALA A 6 7.09 -2.83 -23.79
CA ALA A 6 5.66 -2.84 -23.52
C ALA A 6 5.38 -3.76 -22.32
N SER A 7 4.65 -3.26 -21.33
CA SER A 7 4.28 -4.05 -20.15
C SER A 7 3.45 -5.28 -20.54
N PRO A 8 3.72 -6.46 -19.97
CA PRO A 8 2.87 -7.62 -20.19
C PRO A 8 1.47 -7.33 -19.61
N ILE A 9 0.44 -7.74 -20.34
CA ILE A 9 -0.94 -7.71 -19.84
C ILE A 9 -1.14 -8.95 -18.96
N ARG A 10 -1.87 -8.81 -17.85
CA ARG A 10 -2.31 -9.95 -17.03
C ARG A 10 -2.96 -11.01 -17.92
N LEU A 11 -2.49 -12.25 -17.90
CA LEU A 11 -2.97 -13.34 -18.77
C LEU A 11 -4.19 -14.07 -18.18
N SER A 12 -4.37 -14.05 -16.86
CA SER A 12 -5.52 -14.70 -16.19
C SER A 12 -6.84 -14.01 -16.54
N PRO A 13 -7.82 -14.73 -17.15
CA PRO A 13 -9.13 -14.17 -17.45
C PRO A 13 -9.89 -13.73 -16.18
N HIS A 14 -9.64 -14.37 -15.04
CA HIS A 14 -10.26 -14.00 -13.78
C HIS A 14 -9.73 -12.66 -13.27
N VAL A 15 -8.41 -12.45 -13.30
CA VAL A 15 -7.80 -11.16 -12.91
C VAL A 15 -8.15 -10.06 -13.91
N GLN A 16 -8.14 -10.38 -15.21
CA GLN A 16 -8.68 -9.47 -16.24
C GLN A 16 -10.16 -9.14 -15.99
N CYS A 17 -10.98 -10.11 -15.58
CA CYS A 17 -12.38 -9.89 -15.26
C CYS A 17 -12.52 -9.02 -14.02
N ILE A 18 -11.74 -9.21 -12.95
CA ILE A 18 -11.70 -8.27 -11.81
C ILE A 18 -11.38 -6.87 -12.30
N GLN A 19 -10.33 -6.70 -13.12
CA GLN A 19 -9.94 -5.41 -13.69
C GLN A 19 -11.05 -4.80 -14.56
N GLN A 20 -11.79 -5.62 -15.32
CA GLN A 20 -12.85 -5.18 -16.21
C GLN A 20 -14.20 -4.97 -15.53
N SER A 21 -14.44 -5.62 -14.40
CA SER A 21 -15.74 -5.64 -13.72
C SER A 21 -15.73 -4.77 -12.46
N SER A 22 -14.54 -4.44 -11.96
CA SER A 22 -14.31 -3.27 -11.14
C SER A 22 -14.89 -2.05 -11.87
N PRO A 23 -15.60 -1.12 -11.22
CA PRO A 23 -16.10 0.12 -11.84
C PRO A 23 -15.01 1.04 -12.40
N TYR A 24 -13.76 0.56 -12.39
CA TYR A 24 -12.56 1.07 -13.02
C TYR A 24 -12.19 0.25 -14.29
N THR A 25 -13.18 -0.36 -14.96
CA THR A 25 -13.05 -1.20 -16.17
C THR A 25 -12.08 -0.59 -17.17
N ASN A 26 -10.96 -1.27 -17.46
CA ASN A 26 -9.94 -0.89 -18.46
C ASN A 26 -9.89 0.63 -18.75
N ILE A 27 -9.31 1.37 -17.80
CA ILE A 27 -9.26 2.84 -17.74
C ILE A 27 -8.63 3.56 -18.95
N TYR A 28 -8.14 2.86 -19.97
CA TYR A 28 -7.33 3.46 -21.02
C TYR A 28 -8.03 3.68 -22.37
N SER A 29 -9.24 3.15 -22.63
CA SER A 29 -9.85 3.34 -23.97
C SER A 29 -11.35 3.56 -24.05
N ASN A 30 -12.15 3.31 -23.00
CA ASN A 30 -13.62 3.35 -23.08
C ASN A 30 -14.21 2.58 -24.30
N ALA A 31 -13.45 1.69 -24.94
CA ALA A 31 -13.90 0.96 -26.11
C ALA A 31 -14.85 -0.18 -25.66
N PRO A 32 -16.02 -0.36 -26.31
CA PRO A 32 -16.96 -1.45 -25.98
C PRO A 32 -16.35 -2.85 -26.04
N VAL A 33 -15.19 -2.99 -26.69
CA VAL A 33 -14.39 -4.20 -26.75
C VAL A 33 -12.97 -3.73 -27.08
N SER A 34 -11.96 -4.09 -26.29
CA SER A 34 -10.59 -4.02 -26.78
C SER A 34 -10.49 -4.94 -28.01
N PRO A 35 -9.97 -4.52 -29.17
CA PRO A 35 -9.76 -5.41 -30.32
C PRO A 35 -8.78 -6.57 -30.01
N LEU A 36 -8.17 -6.57 -28.82
CA LEU A 36 -7.32 -7.65 -28.30
C LEU A 36 -8.11 -8.86 -27.78
N ARG A 37 -9.44 -8.81 -27.69
CA ARG A 37 -10.27 -9.95 -27.23
C ARG A 37 -10.41 -11.11 -28.24
N ALA A 38 -9.83 -11.02 -29.45
CA ALA A 38 -10.12 -11.98 -30.53
C ALA A 38 -8.91 -12.64 -31.22
N ARG A 39 -7.70 -12.63 -30.62
CA ARG A 39 -6.57 -13.37 -31.21
C ARG A 39 -6.03 -14.43 -30.27
N GLU A 40 -6.23 -15.68 -30.66
CA GLU A 40 -5.48 -16.82 -30.12
C GLU A 40 -3.98 -16.51 -30.19
N ASN A 41 -3.33 -16.60 -29.04
CA ASN A 41 -2.07 -15.93 -28.77
C ASN A 41 -0.86 -16.83 -29.10
N THR A 42 -0.87 -17.46 -30.26
CA THR A 42 0.28 -18.25 -30.79
C THR A 42 1.19 -17.44 -31.71
N GLN A 43 0.81 -16.21 -32.08
CA GLN A 43 1.52 -15.40 -33.08
C GLN A 43 2.21 -14.12 -32.54
N HIS A 44 2.26 -13.91 -31.23
CA HIS A 44 2.80 -12.66 -30.66
C HIS A 44 4.34 -12.54 -30.65
N LEU A 45 5.08 -13.54 -31.16
CA LEU A 45 6.55 -13.51 -31.25
C LEU A 45 7.09 -12.81 -32.50
N ARG A 46 6.27 -12.51 -33.52
CA ARG A 46 6.79 -11.97 -34.80
C ARG A 46 6.39 -10.54 -35.17
N ASP A 47 5.34 -9.97 -34.58
CA ASP A 47 4.90 -8.62 -34.90
C ASP A 47 5.00 -7.68 -33.70
N MET A 48 6.23 -7.43 -33.24
CA MET A 48 6.55 -6.27 -32.40
C MET A 48 6.66 -5.03 -33.30
N LEU A 49 5.53 -4.52 -33.79
CA LEU A 49 5.46 -3.18 -34.36
C LEU A 49 4.96 -2.18 -33.30
N PRO A 50 5.64 -1.02 -33.13
CA PRO A 50 5.32 -0.05 -32.10
C PRO A 50 4.11 0.77 -32.57
N HIS A 51 2.91 0.37 -32.17
CA HIS A 51 1.76 1.27 -32.14
C HIS A 51 1.63 1.83 -30.71
N SER A 52 2.73 2.41 -30.24
CA SER A 52 2.87 3.09 -28.97
C SER A 52 2.24 4.47 -29.06
N HIS A 53 0.92 4.57 -28.90
CA HIS A 53 0.39 5.77 -28.26
C HIS A 53 0.96 5.76 -26.84
N PRO A 54 1.66 6.82 -26.40
CA PRO A 54 2.15 6.88 -25.03
C PRO A 54 0.95 6.69 -24.09
N GLU A 55 1.11 5.84 -23.09
CA GLU A 55 0.08 5.67 -22.06
C GLU A 55 -0.24 7.05 -21.47
N GLN A 56 -1.53 7.36 -21.36
CA GLN A 56 -1.97 8.64 -20.83
C GLN A 56 -1.50 8.76 -19.38
N LYS A 57 -0.80 9.86 -19.05
CA LYS A 57 -0.34 10.11 -17.68
C LYS A 57 -1.54 10.09 -16.72
N ARG A 58 -1.54 9.16 -15.75
CA ARG A 58 -2.64 8.95 -14.80
C ARG A 58 -2.75 10.07 -13.75
N TRP A 59 -1.64 10.75 -13.48
CA TRP A 59 -1.51 11.70 -12.39
C TRP A 59 -0.87 13.02 -12.85
N GLU A 60 -1.42 14.13 -12.36
CA GLU A 60 -0.77 15.44 -12.39
C GLU A 60 -0.23 15.75 -10.99
N ASN A 61 1.06 16.08 -10.89
CA ASN A 61 1.77 16.39 -9.63
C ASN A 61 1.61 15.36 -8.50
N PRO A 62 1.97 14.08 -8.71
CA PRO A 62 1.73 13.03 -7.72
C PRO A 62 2.67 13.02 -6.50
N GLY A 63 3.75 13.79 -6.49
CA GLY A 63 4.80 13.78 -5.46
C GLY A 63 4.42 14.25 -4.06
N GLY A 64 3.14 14.51 -3.81
CA GLY A 64 2.65 15.01 -2.54
C GLY A 64 1.19 15.45 -2.60
N TRP A 65 0.79 16.25 -1.61
CA TRP A 65 -0.54 16.83 -1.55
C TRP A 65 -0.85 17.70 -2.77
N GLY A 66 -2.10 17.66 -3.24
CA GLY A 66 -2.52 18.44 -4.42
C GLY A 66 -2.39 17.72 -5.75
N ALA A 67 -2.07 16.42 -5.74
CA ALA A 67 -2.13 15.60 -6.93
C ALA A 67 -3.55 15.54 -7.53
N ARG A 68 -3.64 15.49 -8.87
CA ARG A 68 -4.89 15.30 -9.60
C ARG A 68 -4.86 13.96 -10.35
N HIS A 69 -5.79 13.09 -10.04
CA HIS A 69 -5.99 11.87 -10.82
C HIS A 69 -6.70 12.19 -12.14
N LEU A 70 -6.44 11.43 -13.21
CA LEU A 70 -7.02 11.65 -14.54
C LEU A 70 -8.56 11.73 -14.55
N ASN A 71 -9.21 10.97 -13.66
CA ASN A 71 -10.68 10.94 -13.53
C ASN A 71 -11.25 12.11 -12.72
N ASP A 72 -10.41 12.98 -12.15
CA ASP A 72 -10.82 14.18 -11.44
C ASP A 72 -11.21 15.30 -12.41
N MET A 73 -12.47 15.26 -12.80
CA MET A 73 -13.08 16.20 -13.74
C MET A 73 -13.52 17.53 -13.10
N ALA A 74 -13.16 17.80 -11.84
CA ALA A 74 -13.58 19.04 -11.19
C ALA A 74 -12.91 20.25 -11.85
N PRO A 75 -13.67 21.29 -12.24
CA PRO A 75 -13.13 22.49 -12.89
C PRO A 75 -12.44 23.45 -11.90
N PHE A 76 -12.18 22.99 -10.67
CA PHE A 76 -11.60 23.77 -9.59
C PHE A 76 -10.55 22.95 -8.85
N THR A 77 -9.71 23.64 -8.08
CA THR A 77 -8.71 23.05 -7.18
C THR A 77 -9.03 23.44 -5.74
N LEU A 78 -8.98 22.45 -4.83
CA LEU A 78 -9.15 22.62 -3.39
C LEU A 78 -7.81 22.72 -2.66
N TRP A 79 -6.71 22.26 -3.28
CA TRP A 79 -5.36 22.44 -2.75
C TRP A 79 -4.85 23.87 -2.94
N ASP A 80 -4.31 24.44 -1.86
CA ASP A 80 -3.56 25.69 -1.88
C ASP A 80 -2.09 25.39 -1.58
N GLU A 81 -1.26 25.50 -2.62
CA GLU A 81 0.19 25.26 -2.55
C GLU A 81 0.89 26.23 -1.59
N GLN A 82 0.46 27.50 -1.55
CA GLN A 82 1.12 28.53 -0.74
C GLN A 82 0.85 28.30 0.75
N SER A 83 -0.39 27.98 1.12
CA SER A 83 -0.76 27.73 2.50
C SER A 83 -0.59 26.26 2.95
N ARG A 84 -0.29 25.36 2.00
CA ARG A 84 -0.21 23.90 2.15
C ARG A 84 -1.43 23.33 2.85
N LYS A 85 -2.63 23.70 2.39
CA LYS A 85 -3.91 23.31 2.99
C LYS A 85 -4.96 23.06 1.92
N PHE A 86 -5.89 22.19 2.24
CA PHE A 86 -7.15 22.10 1.50
C PHE A 86 -8.13 23.17 2.00
N ARG A 87 -8.69 23.94 1.07
CA ARG A 87 -9.81 24.85 1.36
C ARG A 87 -11.13 24.09 1.30
N HIS A 88 -12.12 24.58 2.03
CA HIS A 88 -13.48 24.09 1.84
C HIS A 88 -14.01 24.48 0.44
N PRO A 89 -14.88 23.65 -0.17
CA PRO A 89 -15.53 23.98 -1.43
C PRO A 89 -16.34 25.28 -1.33
N SER A 90 -16.24 26.10 -2.37
CA SER A 90 -17.05 27.33 -2.51
C SER A 90 -18.52 26.98 -2.76
N ARG A 91 -19.42 27.98 -2.76
CA ARG A 91 -20.83 27.76 -3.14
C ARG A 91 -20.96 27.18 -4.55
N GLN A 92 -20.12 27.62 -5.49
CA GLN A 92 -20.13 27.13 -6.87
C GLN A 92 -19.59 25.70 -6.96
N ASP A 93 -18.52 25.41 -6.22
CA ASP A 93 -17.94 24.05 -6.12
C ASP A 93 -18.99 23.08 -5.57
N TRP A 94 -19.72 23.48 -4.52
CA TRP A 94 -20.80 22.67 -3.96
C TRP A 94 -21.92 22.38 -4.94
N THR A 95 -22.34 23.38 -5.73
CA THR A 95 -23.32 23.18 -6.80
C THR A 95 -22.83 22.16 -7.82
N TRP A 96 -21.56 22.22 -8.21
CA TRP A 96 -20.98 21.25 -9.13
C TRP A 96 -20.90 19.85 -8.53
N ILE A 97 -20.41 19.71 -7.29
CA ILE A 97 -20.27 18.43 -6.58
C ILE A 97 -21.64 17.73 -6.48
N ARG A 98 -22.68 18.45 -6.06
CA ARG A 98 -24.04 17.89 -5.94
C ARG A 98 -24.63 17.54 -7.29
N SER A 99 -24.44 18.39 -8.30
CA SER A 99 -24.85 18.08 -9.67
C SER A 99 -24.17 16.83 -10.22
N LYS A 100 -22.94 16.54 -9.80
CA LYS A 100 -22.15 15.41 -10.32
C LYS A 100 -22.40 14.10 -9.57
N PHE A 101 -22.53 14.14 -8.24
CA PHE A 101 -22.60 12.95 -7.40
C PHE A 101 -23.93 12.74 -6.68
N GLY A 102 -24.86 13.69 -6.79
CA GLY A 102 -26.16 13.68 -6.16
C GLY A 102 -26.23 14.50 -4.86
N GLU A 103 -27.39 14.46 -4.21
CA GLU A 103 -27.71 15.24 -2.99
C GLU A 103 -27.34 14.51 -1.68
N GLY A 104 -26.46 13.50 -1.74
CA GLY A 104 -26.01 12.79 -0.55
C GLY A 104 -25.14 13.65 0.38
N THR A 105 -24.90 13.17 1.61
CA THR A 105 -24.03 13.87 2.56
C THR A 105 -22.60 13.91 2.04
N VAL A 106 -21.95 15.06 2.19
CA VAL A 106 -20.52 15.20 1.92
C VAL A 106 -19.82 15.54 3.23
N HIS A 107 -18.90 14.68 3.63
CA HIS A 107 -18.02 14.89 4.77
C HIS A 107 -16.64 15.33 4.28
N ILE A 108 -16.06 16.34 4.90
CA ILE A 108 -14.70 16.80 4.60
C ILE A 108 -13.91 16.77 5.89
N SER A 109 -12.83 16.02 5.88
CA SER A 109 -11.77 16.13 6.86
C SER A 109 -10.63 16.98 6.32
N GLY A 110 -9.67 17.36 7.17
CA GLY A 110 -8.60 18.29 6.79
C GLY A 110 -7.77 17.89 5.56
N TRP A 111 -7.89 16.64 5.09
CA TRP A 111 -7.17 16.10 3.92
C TRP A 111 -8.00 15.17 3.03
N LEU A 112 -9.17 14.68 3.45
CA LEU A 112 -10.01 13.73 2.69
C LEU A 112 -11.44 14.26 2.51
N ILE A 113 -12.03 14.07 1.33
CA ILE A 113 -13.46 14.24 1.12
C ILE A 113 -14.15 12.88 0.97
N CYS A 114 -15.28 12.70 1.65
CA CYS A 114 -16.12 11.52 1.55
C CYS A 114 -17.49 11.92 1.02
N VAL A 115 -17.93 11.30 -0.07
CA VAL A 115 -19.21 11.58 -0.71
C VAL A 115 -20.13 10.37 -0.58
N GLU A 116 -21.28 10.58 0.03
CA GLU A 116 -22.36 9.61 0.07
C GLU A 116 -23.08 9.59 -1.28
N THR A 117 -23.15 8.44 -1.93
CA THR A 117 -23.88 8.32 -3.19
C THR A 117 -24.32 6.88 -3.47
N ALA A 118 -25.53 6.72 -3.99
CA ALA A 118 -26.02 5.42 -4.48
C ALA A 118 -25.28 5.02 -5.77
N SER A 119 -24.96 6.01 -6.61
CA SER A 119 -24.48 5.86 -7.98
C SER A 119 -23.14 6.57 -8.13
N PRO A 120 -22.03 5.99 -7.62
CA PRO A 120 -20.72 6.62 -7.79
C PRO A 120 -20.38 6.72 -9.28
N PRO A 121 -19.56 7.70 -9.66
CA PRO A 121 -19.07 7.85 -11.02
C PRO A 121 -18.35 6.58 -11.49
N GLN A 122 -18.43 6.31 -12.81
CA GLN A 122 -17.65 5.27 -13.47
C GLN A 122 -16.90 5.90 -14.65
N PRO A 123 -15.55 5.90 -14.65
CA PRO A 123 -14.69 5.38 -13.59
C PRO A 123 -14.76 6.22 -12.30
N ILE A 124 -14.48 5.59 -11.15
CA ILE A 124 -14.44 6.30 -9.88
C ILE A 124 -13.16 7.16 -9.82
N PRO A 125 -13.25 8.45 -9.46
CA PRO A 125 -12.08 9.28 -9.28
C PRO A 125 -11.43 9.03 -7.92
N LEU A 126 -10.09 9.14 -7.87
CA LEU A 126 -9.30 9.04 -6.65
C LEU A 126 -9.09 10.40 -5.97
N THR A 127 -9.30 11.49 -6.73
CA THR A 127 -9.28 12.87 -6.24
C THR A 127 -10.50 13.65 -6.72
N LEU A 128 -10.88 14.68 -5.98
CA LEU A 128 -11.90 15.67 -6.35
C LEU A 128 -11.33 17.06 -6.13
N GLY A 129 -11.11 17.79 -7.23
CA GLY A 129 -10.41 19.07 -7.17
C GLY A 129 -9.09 18.97 -6.43
N THR A 130 -8.30 17.93 -6.74
CA THR A 130 -7.01 17.56 -6.12
C THR A 130 -7.05 17.11 -4.66
N MET A 131 -8.22 17.04 -4.02
CA MET A 131 -8.37 16.47 -2.69
C MET A 131 -8.70 14.98 -2.80
N PRO A 132 -8.02 14.09 -2.08
CA PRO A 132 -8.37 12.66 -2.04
C PRO A 132 -9.85 12.45 -1.76
N ILE A 133 -10.49 11.55 -2.50
CA ILE A 133 -11.93 11.27 -2.38
C ILE A 133 -12.25 9.79 -2.19
N ILE A 134 -13.21 9.51 -1.33
CA ILE A 134 -13.87 8.21 -1.21
C ILE A 134 -15.37 8.34 -1.37
N PHE A 135 -16.01 7.24 -1.79
CA PHE A 135 -17.46 7.16 -1.96
C PHE A 135 -18.04 6.06 -1.08
N VAL A 136 -19.08 6.39 -0.31
CA VAL A 136 -19.80 5.48 0.59
C VAL A 136 -21.26 5.36 0.18
N ARG A 137 -21.97 4.31 0.62
CA ARG A 137 -23.40 4.16 0.28
C ARG A 137 -24.27 5.12 1.08
N PRO A 138 -25.49 5.40 0.60
CA PRO A 138 -26.43 6.18 1.38
C PRO A 138 -26.72 5.58 2.75
N GLY A 139 -26.68 6.41 3.79
CA GLY A 139 -26.80 6.03 5.19
C GLY A 139 -25.53 5.45 5.84
N GLU A 140 -24.46 5.19 5.08
CA GLU A 140 -23.17 4.80 5.65
C GLU A 140 -22.43 6.06 6.14
N MET A 141 -22.09 6.09 7.43
CA MET A 141 -21.31 7.18 8.01
C MET A 141 -19.82 6.87 7.88
N PHE A 142 -19.10 7.64 7.07
CA PHE A 142 -17.64 7.64 7.15
C PHE A 142 -17.21 8.19 8.50
N ARG A 143 -16.48 7.39 9.26
CA ARG A 143 -15.80 7.80 10.48
C ARG A 143 -14.33 7.74 10.21
N GLU A 144 -13.63 8.85 10.42
CA GLU A 144 -12.19 8.79 10.36
C GLU A 144 -11.66 7.72 11.32
N PRO A 145 -10.63 6.97 10.90
CA PRO A 145 -10.03 5.94 11.72
C PRO A 145 -9.25 6.56 12.88
N ILE A 146 -9.98 6.98 13.92
CA ILE A 146 -9.42 7.57 15.14
C ILE A 146 -9.86 6.78 16.40
N PRO A 147 -8.97 6.62 17.40
CA PRO A 147 -9.32 5.93 18.64
C PRO A 147 -10.40 6.64 19.46
N SER A 148 -11.18 5.87 20.24
CA SER A 148 -12.30 6.37 21.05
C SER A 148 -12.07 6.35 22.57
N SER A 149 -10.85 6.06 23.03
CA SER A 149 -10.51 5.78 24.45
C SER A 149 -10.86 6.90 25.45
N GLY A 150 -11.02 8.15 25.00
CA GLY A 150 -11.38 9.28 25.85
C GLY A 150 -10.29 9.73 26.84
N TYR A 151 -9.05 9.25 26.70
CA TYR A 151 -7.94 9.63 27.59
C TYR A 151 -7.39 11.02 27.32
N SER A 152 -7.55 11.54 26.10
CA SER A 152 -7.03 12.84 25.69
C SER A 152 -7.68 14.01 26.44
N ASN A 153 -6.87 14.94 26.93
CA ASN A 153 -7.30 16.16 27.59
C ASN A 153 -6.48 17.38 27.14
N HIS A 154 -7.15 18.34 26.50
CA HIS A 154 -6.52 19.58 26.03
C HIS A 154 -5.99 20.50 27.15
N ARG A 155 -6.35 20.23 28.42
CA ARG A 155 -5.86 20.98 29.59
C ARG A 155 -4.58 20.41 30.18
N VAL A 156 -4.25 19.16 29.87
CA VAL A 156 -2.94 18.59 30.20
C VAL A 156 -1.93 19.21 29.25
N SER A 157 -0.83 19.73 29.81
CA SER A 157 0.17 20.47 29.04
C SER A 157 0.80 19.60 27.96
N ASP A 158 1.13 20.21 26.82
CA ASP A 158 1.93 19.56 25.77
C ASP A 158 3.30 19.20 26.36
N PRO A 159 3.70 17.91 26.38
CA PRO A 159 4.95 17.48 26.98
C PRO A 159 6.19 17.89 26.15
N CYS A 160 6.03 18.28 24.88
CA CYS A 160 7.13 18.67 24.01
C CYS A 160 6.77 19.83 23.05
N PRO A 161 6.40 21.02 23.56
CA PRO A 161 5.83 22.11 22.76
C PRO A 161 6.82 22.76 21.78
N THR A 162 8.12 22.50 21.98
CA THR A 162 9.23 22.97 21.15
C THR A 162 9.50 22.05 19.96
N VAL A 163 9.05 20.79 20.01
CA VAL A 163 9.15 19.86 18.88
C VAL A 163 8.07 20.22 17.87
N ARG A 164 8.49 20.66 16.68
CA ARG A 164 7.57 21.08 15.61
C ARG A 164 8.09 20.65 14.25
N TRP A 165 7.16 20.29 13.38
CA TRP A 165 7.38 20.11 11.96
C TRP A 165 6.20 20.71 11.18
N PRO A 166 6.33 20.94 9.86
CA PRO A 166 5.23 21.44 9.03
C PRO A 166 3.97 20.56 9.11
N LYS A 167 2.81 21.16 8.86
CA LYS A 167 1.58 20.38 8.69
C LYS A 167 1.66 19.59 7.39
N LEU A 168 0.98 18.45 7.34
CA LEU A 168 0.93 17.62 6.14
C LEU A 168 2.34 17.18 5.68
N THR A 169 3.24 16.90 6.63
CA THR A 169 4.54 16.27 6.41
C THR A 169 4.83 15.24 7.50
N ASN A 170 5.62 14.21 7.16
CA ASN A 170 6.12 13.23 8.12
C ASN A 170 7.15 13.89 9.07
N PRO A 171 7.20 13.48 10.36
CA PRO A 171 8.29 13.88 11.25
C PRO A 171 9.59 13.19 10.85
N THR A 172 10.73 13.83 11.15
CA THR A 172 12.04 13.20 11.08
C THR A 172 12.24 12.19 12.20
N LYS A 173 13.15 11.22 12.05
CA LYS A 173 13.51 10.25 13.10
C LYS A 173 13.83 10.94 14.44
N ARG A 174 14.58 12.04 14.41
CA ARG A 174 14.90 12.84 15.61
C ARG A 174 13.65 13.44 16.28
N GLN A 175 12.69 13.93 15.49
CA GLN A 175 11.43 14.46 16.04
C GLN A 175 10.57 13.36 16.62
N THR A 176 10.49 12.20 15.95
CA THR A 176 9.81 11.01 16.44
C THR A 176 10.34 10.56 17.79
N VAL A 177 11.67 10.41 17.91
CA VAL A 177 12.34 10.10 19.19
C VAL A 177 11.98 11.12 20.26
N ALA A 178 12.09 12.42 19.97
CA ALA A 178 11.79 13.47 20.95
C ALA A 178 10.33 13.42 21.44
N VAL A 179 9.38 13.07 20.57
CA VAL A 179 7.97 12.86 20.94
C VAL A 179 7.83 11.63 21.84
N LEU A 180 8.46 10.50 21.48
CA LEU A 180 8.41 9.26 22.26
C LEU A 180 9.06 9.42 23.65
N THR A 181 10.21 10.07 23.73
CA THR A 181 10.87 10.40 25.00
C THR A 181 9.99 11.28 25.89
N ALA A 182 9.27 12.24 25.31
CA ALA A 182 8.41 13.15 26.08
C ALA A 182 7.13 12.48 26.60
N ILE A 183 6.59 11.49 25.88
CA ILE A 183 5.37 10.78 26.29
C ILE A 183 5.63 9.62 27.25
N ALA A 184 6.82 9.01 27.20
CA ALA A 184 7.17 7.81 27.99
C ALA A 184 6.94 7.94 29.51
N PRO A 185 7.19 9.09 30.17
CA PRO A 185 6.88 9.27 31.59
C PRO A 185 5.38 9.26 31.91
N LEU A 186 4.53 9.57 30.91
CA LEU A 186 3.09 9.74 31.06
C LEU A 186 2.32 8.47 30.67
N ALA A 187 2.82 7.71 29.69
CA ALA A 187 2.17 6.52 29.18
C ALA A 187 3.19 5.46 28.72
N CYS A 188 2.86 4.19 28.90
CA CYS A 188 3.62 3.09 28.32
C CYS A 188 3.16 2.92 26.86
N VAL A 189 3.97 3.42 25.94
CA VAL A 189 3.67 3.40 24.50
C VAL A 189 4.36 2.19 23.86
N ARG A 190 3.62 1.47 23.02
CA ARG A 190 4.15 0.40 22.16
C ARG A 190 4.31 0.81 20.70
N ALA A 191 3.54 1.82 20.26
CA ALA A 191 3.69 2.43 18.95
C ALA A 191 3.17 3.88 18.93
N ALA A 192 3.71 4.70 18.02
CA ALA A 192 3.21 6.03 17.70
C ALA A 192 2.98 6.16 16.19
N ILE A 193 1.77 6.54 15.81
CA ILE A 193 1.34 6.72 14.41
C ILE A 193 1.18 8.23 14.15
N PHE A 194 1.96 8.76 13.21
CA PHE A 194 1.99 10.17 12.85
C PHE A 194 1.19 10.39 11.58
N LEU A 195 -0.04 10.88 11.73
CA LEU A 195 -0.99 11.13 10.65
C LEU A 195 -1.06 12.63 10.32
N PRO A 196 -1.77 13.04 9.24
CA PRO A 196 -1.72 14.43 8.76
C PRO A 196 -2.21 15.46 9.80
N ALA A 197 -3.17 15.07 10.64
CA ALA A 197 -3.78 15.93 11.67
C ALA A 197 -3.59 15.44 13.12
N TRP A 198 -3.17 14.19 13.33
CA TRP A 198 -3.13 13.55 14.65
C TRP A 198 -1.85 12.77 14.88
N ILE A 199 -1.51 12.61 16.16
CA ILE A 199 -0.60 11.57 16.63
C ILE A 199 -1.45 10.56 17.41
N ILE A 200 -1.43 9.31 17.00
CA ILE A 200 -2.10 8.21 17.71
C ILE A 200 -1.02 7.43 18.46
N PHE A 201 -1.12 7.40 19.79
CA PHE A 201 -0.29 6.55 20.63
C PHE A 201 -1.02 5.24 20.92
N GLU A 202 -0.42 4.12 20.54
CA GLU A 202 -0.83 2.81 21.02
C GLU A 202 -0.16 2.54 22.36
N LEU A 203 -0.98 2.30 23.38
CA LEU A 203 -0.54 1.98 24.72
C LEU A 203 -0.36 0.46 24.87
N GLU A 204 0.63 0.07 25.66
CA GLU A 204 0.82 -1.33 26.04
C GLU A 204 -0.41 -1.82 26.81
N PHE A 205 -0.97 -2.96 26.40
CA PHE A 205 -2.12 -3.57 27.07
C PHE A 205 -1.63 -4.64 28.04
N GLY A 206 -2.14 -4.63 29.28
CA GLY A 206 -1.73 -5.59 30.30
C GLY A 206 -0.40 -5.27 30.99
N ASP A 207 0.11 -4.03 30.85
CA ASP A 207 1.30 -3.51 31.55
C ASP A 207 1.06 -3.20 33.04
N GLY A 208 -0.17 -3.40 33.53
CA GLY A 208 -0.60 -3.09 34.88
C GLY A 208 -0.88 -1.60 35.13
N ARG A 209 -0.73 -0.73 34.12
CA ARG A 209 -1.12 0.68 34.21
C ARG A 209 -2.59 0.85 33.89
N SER A 210 -3.21 1.84 34.52
CA SER A 210 -4.59 2.25 34.26
C SER A 210 -4.60 3.75 34.00
N TYR A 211 -5.22 4.15 32.89
CA TYR A 211 -5.33 5.55 32.49
C TYR A 211 -6.76 6.02 32.70
N GLU A 212 -6.93 7.08 33.51
CA GLU A 212 -8.25 7.67 33.71
C GLU A 212 -8.72 8.45 32.48
N LYS A 213 -10.03 8.64 32.36
CA LYS A 213 -10.59 9.52 31.32
C LYS A 213 -9.99 10.92 31.44
N GLN A 214 -9.58 11.51 30.33
CA GLN A 214 -8.97 12.84 30.30
C GLN A 214 -7.68 12.98 31.14
N SER A 215 -6.92 11.91 31.36
CA SER A 215 -5.65 11.93 32.11
C SER A 215 -4.41 12.23 31.27
N LEU A 216 -4.46 12.00 29.95
CA LEU A 216 -3.30 12.12 29.07
C LEU A 216 -3.34 13.40 28.22
N PRO A 217 -2.18 13.91 27.78
CA PRO A 217 -2.10 15.11 26.93
C PRO A 217 -3.00 14.99 25.69
N GLY A 218 -3.90 15.96 25.50
CA GLY A 218 -4.70 16.08 24.27
C GLY A 218 -3.93 16.74 23.12
N VAL A 219 -2.78 17.32 23.41
CA VAL A 219 -1.86 17.91 22.44
C VAL A 219 -0.45 17.42 22.74
N VAL A 220 0.27 16.96 21.71
CA VAL A 220 1.69 16.57 21.78
C VAL A 220 2.40 17.13 20.55
N ALA A 221 3.53 17.83 20.73
CA ALA A 221 4.27 18.49 19.65
C ALA A 221 3.39 19.42 18.78
N GLY A 222 2.43 20.10 19.41
CA GLY A 222 1.46 20.97 18.72
C GLY A 222 0.52 20.23 17.75
N ARG A 223 0.31 18.92 17.93
CA ARG A 223 -0.65 18.10 17.19
C ARG A 223 -1.68 17.50 18.15
N THR A 224 -2.89 17.25 17.66
CA THR A 224 -3.91 16.53 18.44
C THR A 224 -3.39 15.14 18.75
N ALA A 225 -3.37 14.77 20.03
CA ALA A 225 -2.93 13.46 20.50
C ALA A 225 -4.13 12.60 20.89
N LEU A 226 -4.16 11.39 20.36
CA LEU A 226 -5.18 10.37 20.59
C LEU A 226 -4.51 9.09 21.10
N TYR A 227 -5.25 8.27 21.83
CA TYR A 227 -4.70 7.08 22.48
C TYR A 227 -5.55 5.86 22.15
N HIS A 228 -4.90 4.78 21.76
CA HIS A 228 -5.52 3.47 21.66
C HIS A 228 -4.98 2.58 22.78
N HIS A 229 -5.85 1.90 23.51
CA HIS A 229 -5.48 1.03 24.62
C HIS A 229 -6.36 -0.20 24.60
N GLY A 230 -5.90 -1.21 23.88
CA GLY A 230 -6.61 -2.47 23.68
C GLY A 230 -5.62 -3.56 23.32
N ASP A 231 -6.02 -4.79 23.58
CA ASP A 231 -5.24 -6.00 23.28
C ASP A 231 -4.90 -6.06 21.78
N GLU A 232 -5.91 -5.88 20.91
CA GLU A 232 -5.71 -5.79 19.47
C GLU A 232 -5.03 -4.47 19.07
N PRO A 233 -4.07 -4.50 18.11
CA PRO A 233 -3.51 -3.31 17.48
C PRO A 233 -4.58 -2.36 16.94
N PHE A 234 -4.30 -1.06 16.92
CA PHE A 234 -5.29 -0.07 16.48
C PHE A 234 -5.78 -0.37 15.05
N SER A 235 -4.86 -0.75 14.16
CA SER A 235 -5.17 -1.17 12.79
C SER A 235 -6.27 -2.24 12.73
N ASN A 236 -6.19 -3.27 13.58
CA ASN A 236 -7.14 -4.38 13.56
C ASN A 236 -8.56 -3.97 14.00
N THR A 237 -8.65 -2.90 14.81
CA THR A 237 -9.94 -2.33 15.22
C THR A 237 -10.61 -1.48 14.12
N MET A 238 -9.86 -1.12 13.07
CA MET A 238 -10.33 -0.29 11.97
C MET A 238 -10.84 -1.13 10.79
N ARG A 239 -12.02 -1.77 10.94
CA ARG A 239 -12.62 -2.53 9.81
C ARG A 239 -13.02 -1.62 8.63
N SER A 240 -12.53 -1.97 7.44
CA SER A 240 -12.96 -1.58 6.07
C SER A 240 -14.03 -0.48 5.98
N LEU A 241 -13.61 0.75 5.66
CA LEU A 241 -14.50 1.91 5.43
C LEU A 241 -14.63 2.31 3.96
N THR A 242 -13.89 1.65 3.07
CA THR A 242 -14.05 1.77 1.62
C THR A 242 -15.25 0.95 1.16
N ARG A 243 -15.91 1.37 0.08
CA ARG A 243 -16.96 0.56 -0.56
C ARG A 243 -16.39 -0.85 -0.80
N PRO A 244 -16.99 -1.91 -0.22
CA PRO A 244 -16.61 -3.27 -0.57
C PRO A 244 -16.76 -3.42 -2.08
N ARG A 245 -15.88 -4.23 -2.70
CA ARG A 245 -15.97 -4.48 -4.14
C ARG A 245 -17.43 -4.77 -4.51
N PHE A 246 -17.97 -4.02 -5.48
CA PHE A 246 -19.32 -4.31 -6.01
C PHE A 246 -19.40 -5.74 -6.58
N ILE A 247 -18.23 -6.28 -6.93
CA ILE A 247 -18.04 -7.67 -7.33
C ILE A 247 -17.02 -8.24 -6.36
N ASP A 248 -17.50 -9.08 -5.45
CA ASP A 248 -16.63 -9.92 -4.67
C ASP A 248 -15.84 -10.81 -5.65
N PRO A 249 -14.51 -10.74 -5.67
CA PRO A 249 -13.69 -11.52 -6.58
C PRO A 249 -13.96 -13.02 -6.43
N SER A 250 -14.32 -13.47 -5.23
CA SER A 250 -14.74 -14.84 -4.94
C SER A 250 -16.06 -15.26 -5.61
N GLN A 251 -16.83 -14.32 -6.17
CA GLN A 251 -18.01 -14.58 -6.99
C GLN A 251 -17.70 -14.76 -8.48
N VAL A 252 -16.49 -14.42 -8.93
CA VAL A 252 -16.05 -14.59 -10.32
C VAL A 252 -15.29 -15.91 -10.51
N SER A 253 -14.89 -16.54 -9.41
CA SER A 253 -14.19 -17.83 -9.32
C SER A 253 -15.11 -18.91 -8.75
N ALA A 254 -14.65 -20.17 -8.76
CA ALA A 254 -15.33 -21.26 -8.07
C ALA A 254 -15.57 -20.90 -6.58
N ALA A 255 -16.73 -21.29 -6.05
CA ALA A 255 -17.17 -20.90 -4.71
C ALA A 255 -16.06 -21.11 -3.66
N GLY A 256 -15.56 -19.99 -3.10
CA GLY A 256 -14.62 -19.99 -1.97
C GLY A 256 -13.14 -19.72 -2.29
N ALA A 257 -12.72 -19.59 -3.55
CA ALA A 257 -11.33 -19.24 -3.88
C ALA A 257 -11.21 -17.79 -4.38
N ALA A 258 -10.29 -16.98 -3.85
CA ALA A 258 -9.99 -15.69 -4.46
C ALA A 258 -9.37 -15.90 -5.87
N PRO A 259 -9.78 -15.16 -6.90
CA PRO A 259 -9.18 -15.25 -8.22
C PRO A 259 -7.72 -14.80 -8.17
N GLN A 260 -6.82 -15.66 -8.65
CA GLN A 260 -5.39 -15.41 -8.72
C GLN A 260 -4.93 -15.48 -10.18
N ASP A 261 -3.84 -14.78 -10.49
CA ASP A 261 -3.13 -14.94 -11.74
C ASP A 261 -2.21 -16.17 -11.69
N ASP A 262 -2.71 -17.31 -12.16
CA ASP A 262 -2.01 -18.59 -12.24
C ASP A 262 -1.29 -18.81 -13.58
N SER A 263 -1.10 -17.75 -14.37
CA SER A 263 -0.42 -17.84 -15.66
C SER A 263 1.08 -18.02 -15.48
N ASN A 264 1.67 -18.92 -16.29
CA ASN A 264 3.12 -19.11 -16.33
C ASN A 264 3.76 -18.13 -17.32
N TYR A 265 4.24 -17.00 -16.81
CA TYR A 265 4.93 -15.96 -17.57
C TYR A 265 6.34 -16.34 -17.96
N LEU A 266 7.04 -17.18 -17.19
CA LEU A 266 8.36 -17.69 -17.57
C LEU A 266 8.32 -18.43 -18.91
N ARG A 267 7.24 -19.19 -19.16
CA ARG A 267 7.07 -19.97 -20.41
C ARG A 267 6.40 -19.18 -21.54
N ARG A 268 5.67 -18.10 -21.23
CA ARG A 268 4.80 -17.40 -22.20
C ARG A 268 5.23 -15.98 -22.52
N SER A 269 6.03 -15.34 -21.66
CA SER A 269 6.39 -13.92 -21.75
C SER A 269 7.66 -13.65 -20.93
N VAL A 270 7.59 -12.75 -19.96
CA VAL A 270 8.69 -12.23 -19.14
C VAL A 270 8.26 -12.25 -17.67
N LEU A 271 9.16 -12.60 -16.75
CA LEU A 271 8.89 -12.43 -15.32
C LEU A 271 9.05 -10.96 -14.94
N THR A 272 8.13 -10.46 -14.12
CA THR A 272 8.05 -9.05 -13.71
C THR A 272 7.54 -9.01 -12.27
N PRO A 273 7.73 -7.90 -11.54
CA PRO A 273 7.01 -7.70 -10.29
C PRO A 273 5.50 -7.92 -10.48
N GLY A 274 4.81 -8.38 -9.43
CA GLY A 274 3.37 -8.67 -9.52
C GLY A 274 3.01 -10.09 -9.96
N CYS A 275 3.96 -10.86 -10.54
CA CYS A 275 3.71 -12.26 -10.90
C CYS A 275 3.39 -13.09 -9.65
N ARG A 276 2.53 -14.10 -9.78
CA ARG A 276 2.30 -15.09 -8.72
C ARG A 276 3.57 -15.91 -8.49
N ILE A 277 3.93 -16.16 -7.24
CA ILE A 277 4.95 -17.12 -6.84
C ILE A 277 4.42 -17.98 -5.70
N GLU A 278 5.00 -19.16 -5.51
CA GLU A 278 4.56 -20.10 -4.50
C GLU A 278 5.74 -20.80 -3.84
N SER A 279 5.63 -21.04 -2.54
CA SER A 279 6.62 -21.84 -1.82
C SER A 279 6.57 -23.31 -2.25
N GLY A 280 7.71 -24.01 -2.12
CA GLY A 280 7.71 -25.47 -2.14
C GLY A 280 6.82 -26.06 -1.03
N LEU A 281 6.59 -27.37 -1.10
CA LEU A 281 5.82 -28.09 -0.08
C LEU A 281 6.61 -28.14 1.22
N GLY A 282 5.93 -27.91 2.36
CA GLY A 282 6.53 -28.04 3.67
C GLY A 282 7.14 -29.43 3.91
N LEU A 283 8.27 -29.49 4.63
CA LEU A 283 8.98 -30.72 4.93
C LEU A 283 8.10 -31.72 5.72
N PRO A 284 8.25 -33.03 5.48
CA PRO A 284 7.65 -34.06 6.34
C PRO A 284 8.17 -33.85 7.76
N SER A 285 7.29 -33.77 8.76
CA SER A 285 7.51 -33.42 10.19
C SER A 285 7.36 -31.95 10.64
N ALA A 286 7.06 -31.00 9.75
CA ALA A 286 6.64 -29.66 10.16
C ALA A 286 5.14 -29.63 10.56
N PRO A 287 4.69 -28.72 11.45
CA PRO A 287 3.26 -28.54 11.80
C PRO A 287 2.35 -28.23 10.60
N ALA A 288 2.96 -27.84 9.47
CA ALA A 288 2.33 -27.42 8.23
C ALA A 288 2.72 -28.36 7.07
N GLU A 289 2.78 -29.67 7.35
CA GLU A 289 3.11 -30.72 6.38
C GLU A 289 2.23 -30.60 5.12
N PHE A 290 2.86 -30.61 3.93
CA PHE A 290 2.19 -30.46 2.63
C PHE A 290 1.44 -29.14 2.39
N THR A 291 1.65 -28.11 3.23
CA THR A 291 1.14 -26.77 2.94
C THR A 291 2.17 -25.96 2.15
N ASN A 292 1.67 -25.17 1.21
CA ASN A 292 2.40 -24.15 0.47
C ASN A 292 1.69 -22.81 0.62
N ALA A 293 2.39 -21.71 0.39
CA ALA A 293 1.82 -20.38 0.37
C ALA A 293 2.10 -19.71 -0.96
N ALA A 294 1.07 -19.12 -1.55
CA ALA A 294 1.17 -18.34 -2.77
C ALA A 294 1.14 -16.85 -2.45
N THR A 295 2.05 -16.10 -3.06
CA THR A 295 2.23 -14.67 -2.81
C THR A 295 2.61 -13.93 -4.10
N THR A 296 2.81 -12.62 -4.00
CA THR A 296 3.22 -11.80 -5.15
C THR A 296 4.74 -11.62 -5.19
N CYS A 297 5.28 -11.71 -6.41
CA CYS A 297 6.68 -11.47 -6.71
C CYS A 297 7.04 -9.99 -6.55
N GLY A 298 8.14 -9.72 -5.86
CA GLY A 298 8.70 -8.39 -5.66
C GLY A 298 9.56 -7.93 -6.84
N ILE A 299 10.71 -7.33 -6.53
CA ILE A 299 11.63 -6.71 -7.51
C ILE A 299 12.98 -7.42 -7.52
N ARG A 300 13.71 -7.29 -8.63
CA ARG A 300 15.10 -7.72 -8.70
C ARG A 300 16.02 -6.59 -8.24
N ILE A 301 16.85 -6.86 -7.23
CA ILE A 301 17.82 -5.94 -6.67
C ILE A 301 19.24 -6.46 -6.83
N ARG A 302 20.22 -5.56 -6.76
CA ARG A 302 21.65 -5.87 -6.80
C ARG A 302 22.40 -5.09 -5.74
N ASN A 303 23.34 -5.76 -5.07
CA ASN A 303 24.21 -5.13 -4.08
C ASN A 303 25.51 -4.58 -4.70
N LEU A 304 26.34 -3.93 -3.89
CA LEU A 304 27.64 -3.39 -4.31
C LEU A 304 28.65 -4.46 -4.77
N ALA A 305 28.47 -5.73 -4.36
CA ALA A 305 29.27 -6.85 -4.82
C ALA A 305 28.82 -7.41 -6.18
N GLY A 306 27.72 -6.88 -6.75
CA GLY A 306 27.15 -7.33 -8.01
C GLY A 306 26.24 -8.55 -7.90
N GLU A 307 25.91 -8.99 -6.68
CA GLU A 307 24.99 -10.11 -6.47
C GLU A 307 23.56 -9.64 -6.71
N GLU A 308 22.83 -10.40 -7.53
CA GLU A 308 21.42 -10.12 -7.84
C GLU A 308 20.50 -11.07 -7.09
N MET A 309 19.45 -10.50 -6.49
CA MET A 309 18.43 -11.23 -5.75
C MET A 309 17.04 -10.73 -6.13
N LEU A 310 16.04 -11.60 -6.04
CA LEU A 310 14.64 -11.24 -6.12
C LEU A 310 14.07 -11.08 -4.71
N THR A 311 13.28 -10.03 -4.47
CA THR A 311 12.54 -9.87 -3.21
C THR A 311 11.21 -10.61 -3.24
N VAL A 312 10.85 -11.24 -2.12
CA VAL A 312 9.56 -11.90 -1.89
C VAL A 312 9.09 -11.67 -0.45
N ALA A 313 7.81 -11.89 -0.14
CA ALA A 313 7.32 -11.78 1.24
C ALA A 313 7.86 -12.92 2.11
N ASN A 314 8.56 -12.61 3.21
CA ASN A 314 9.19 -13.62 4.07
C ASN A 314 8.18 -14.62 4.65
N HIS A 315 7.04 -14.13 5.16
CA HIS A 315 6.02 -15.01 5.74
C HIS A 315 5.45 -16.05 4.75
N GLY A 316 5.58 -15.81 3.44
CA GLY A 316 5.18 -16.75 2.40
C GLY A 316 6.12 -17.95 2.23
N PHE A 317 7.33 -17.92 2.81
CA PHE A 317 8.38 -18.93 2.57
C PHE A 317 8.97 -19.51 3.86
N LEU A 318 8.23 -19.45 4.98
CA LEU A 318 8.68 -20.00 6.26
C LEU A 318 8.85 -21.53 6.23
N SER A 319 8.08 -22.23 5.39
CA SER A 319 8.03 -23.69 5.34
C SER A 319 8.94 -24.32 4.28
N SER A 320 9.40 -23.55 3.29
CA SER A 320 10.29 -24.01 2.22
C SER A 320 11.11 -22.86 1.66
N LYS A 321 12.37 -23.15 1.31
CA LYS A 321 13.24 -22.21 0.60
C LYS A 321 12.98 -22.18 -0.89
N GLU A 322 12.34 -23.20 -1.45
CA GLU A 322 12.10 -23.29 -2.89
C GLU A 322 11.01 -22.30 -3.31
N VAL A 323 11.25 -21.60 -4.42
CA VAL A 323 10.33 -20.62 -4.99
C VAL A 323 9.92 -21.04 -6.39
N TYR A 324 8.62 -21.24 -6.58
CA TYR A 324 8.03 -21.68 -7.84
C TYR A 324 7.23 -20.57 -8.52
N HIS A 325 7.16 -20.62 -9.84
CA HIS A 325 6.25 -19.81 -10.64
C HIS A 325 5.47 -20.65 -11.67
N PRO A 326 4.15 -20.48 -11.80
CA PRO A 326 3.29 -19.80 -10.84
C PRO A 326 3.10 -20.66 -9.58
N SER A 327 3.14 -22.00 -9.68
CA SER A 327 2.83 -22.95 -8.61
C SER A 327 3.84 -24.10 -8.52
N VAL A 328 3.94 -24.74 -7.35
CA VAL A 328 4.73 -25.95 -7.11
C VAL A 328 4.19 -27.15 -7.91
N ASN A 329 2.87 -27.21 -8.08
CA ASN A 329 2.19 -28.25 -8.85
C ASN A 329 1.97 -27.80 -10.30
N GLY A 330 3.00 -27.96 -11.14
CA GLY A 330 2.93 -27.73 -12.59
C GLY A 330 3.62 -26.47 -13.11
N GLY A 331 4.13 -25.61 -12.22
CA GLY A 331 5.02 -24.50 -12.55
C GLY A 331 6.49 -24.92 -12.66
N ASP A 332 7.36 -23.91 -12.59
CA ASP A 332 8.81 -24.03 -12.69
C ASP A 332 9.47 -23.53 -11.39
N LEU A 333 10.52 -24.22 -10.94
CA LEU A 333 11.39 -23.70 -9.89
C LEU A 333 12.14 -22.48 -10.44
N ILE A 334 11.91 -21.30 -9.85
CA ILE A 334 12.53 -20.05 -10.28
C ILE A 334 13.68 -19.61 -9.39
N GLY A 335 13.81 -20.15 -8.18
CA GLY A 335 14.92 -19.82 -7.29
C GLY A 335 14.78 -20.42 -5.90
N GLU A 336 15.71 -20.04 -5.03
CA GLU A 336 15.74 -20.43 -3.63
C GLU A 336 15.97 -19.23 -2.71
N VAL A 337 15.26 -19.18 -1.58
CA VAL A 337 15.48 -18.22 -0.50
C VAL A 337 16.85 -18.48 0.14
N VAL A 338 17.72 -17.48 0.09
CA VAL A 338 19.08 -17.54 0.65
C VAL A 338 19.25 -16.65 1.87
N ASP A 339 18.43 -15.62 2.01
CA ASP A 339 18.44 -14.68 3.13
C ASP A 339 17.01 -14.27 3.49
N ALA A 340 16.71 -14.19 4.79
CA ALA A 340 15.39 -13.90 5.33
C ALA A 340 15.50 -12.72 6.29
N ARG A 341 14.68 -11.69 6.06
CA ARG A 341 14.59 -10.42 6.78
C ARG A 341 13.20 -10.28 7.42
N PRO A 342 12.90 -11.03 8.50
CA PRO A 342 11.56 -11.07 9.09
C PRO A 342 11.07 -9.71 9.60
N GLU A 343 11.97 -8.82 9.99
CA GLU A 343 11.69 -7.44 10.41
C GLU A 343 11.12 -6.58 9.28
N LEU A 344 11.56 -6.79 8.04
CA LEU A 344 11.02 -6.14 6.85
C LEU A 344 9.89 -6.95 6.21
N ASP A 345 9.68 -8.19 6.66
CA ASP A 345 8.90 -9.21 5.97
C ASP A 345 9.38 -9.46 4.51
N ILE A 346 10.70 -9.41 4.31
CA ILE A 346 11.34 -9.64 3.00
C ILE A 346 12.19 -10.91 3.06
N ALA A 347 12.17 -11.72 2.02
CA ALA A 347 13.17 -12.75 1.78
C ALA A 347 13.85 -12.48 0.43
N LEU A 348 15.16 -12.76 0.35
CA LEU A 348 15.97 -12.63 -0.84
C LEU A 348 16.16 -13.99 -1.50
N VAL A 349 15.78 -14.04 -2.77
CA VAL A 349 15.74 -15.26 -3.58
C VAL A 349 16.84 -15.20 -4.63
N LYS A 350 17.71 -16.20 -4.62
CA LYS A 350 18.66 -16.41 -5.70
C LYS A 350 17.94 -17.10 -6.85
N LEU A 351 17.76 -16.37 -7.94
CA LEU A 351 17.07 -16.89 -9.12
C LEU A 351 17.91 -17.95 -9.86
N THR A 352 17.24 -18.92 -10.47
CA THR A 352 17.86 -19.80 -11.45
C THR A 352 18.33 -19.00 -12.67
N PRO A 353 19.32 -19.47 -13.45
CA PRO A 353 19.78 -18.74 -14.63
C PRO A 353 18.66 -18.42 -15.63
N ALA A 354 17.74 -19.36 -15.84
CA ALA A 354 16.58 -19.17 -16.73
C ALA A 354 15.66 -18.06 -16.21
N ALA A 355 15.26 -18.12 -14.93
CA ALA A 355 14.40 -17.11 -14.33
C ALA A 355 15.07 -15.73 -14.27
N SER A 356 16.36 -15.67 -13.91
CA SER A 356 17.13 -14.42 -13.88
C SER A 356 17.19 -13.76 -15.26
N SER A 357 17.46 -14.54 -16.31
CA SER A 357 17.48 -14.01 -17.70
C SER A 357 16.12 -13.52 -18.19
N SER A 358 15.03 -14.07 -17.63
CA SER A 358 13.66 -13.70 -17.97
C SER A 358 13.11 -12.55 -17.11
N PHE A 359 13.71 -12.24 -15.96
CA PHE A 359 13.15 -11.23 -15.06
C PHE A 359 13.51 -9.80 -15.48
N THR A 360 12.54 -8.88 -15.42
CA THR A 360 12.75 -7.44 -15.62
C THR A 360 11.99 -6.58 -14.62
N ASN A 361 12.63 -5.51 -14.14
CA ASN A 361 12.00 -4.42 -13.39
C ASN A 361 11.39 -3.36 -14.31
N SER A 362 11.65 -3.42 -15.62
CA SER A 362 11.26 -2.36 -16.57
C SER A 362 9.76 -2.25 -16.82
N CYS A 363 8.97 -3.15 -16.25
CA CYS A 363 7.52 -3.15 -16.29
C CYS A 363 6.99 -3.68 -14.96
N TYR A 364 5.74 -3.32 -14.66
CA TYR A 364 5.03 -3.82 -13.49
C TYR A 364 3.53 -3.95 -13.80
N PHE A 365 3.21 -4.75 -14.83
CA PHE A 365 1.85 -4.84 -15.39
C PHE A 365 1.25 -3.45 -15.66
N GLN A 366 0.21 -3.06 -14.93
CA GLN A 366 -0.46 -1.76 -15.08
C GLN A 366 0.06 -0.70 -14.11
N ALA A 367 0.81 -1.08 -13.07
CA ALA A 367 1.40 -0.16 -12.11
C ALA A 367 2.67 0.51 -12.68
N GLU A 368 3.07 1.62 -12.06
CA GLU A 368 4.33 2.29 -12.37
C GLU A 368 5.52 1.31 -12.25
N PRO A 369 6.40 1.21 -13.27
CA PRO A 369 7.59 0.37 -13.17
C PRO A 369 8.57 0.87 -12.09
N PRO A 370 9.11 -0.04 -11.27
CA PRO A 370 10.07 0.35 -10.24
C PRO A 370 11.42 0.75 -10.88
N THR A 371 12.01 1.85 -10.38
CA THR A 371 13.27 2.43 -10.89
C THR A 371 14.39 2.48 -9.85
N ARG A 372 14.05 2.55 -8.56
CA ARG A 372 15.01 2.64 -7.43
C ARG A 372 14.33 2.29 -6.10
N LEU A 373 15.12 2.01 -5.07
CA LEU A 373 14.61 1.95 -3.70
C LEU A 373 14.52 3.36 -3.11
N LEU A 374 13.53 3.60 -2.24
CA LEU A 374 13.39 4.84 -1.48
C LEU A 374 13.81 4.63 -0.02
N GLU A 375 14.58 5.57 0.50
CA GLU A 375 14.71 5.77 1.95
C GLU A 375 13.47 6.50 2.48
N MET A 376 13.15 6.32 3.75
CA MET A 376 12.06 7.03 4.42
C MET A 376 12.16 8.55 4.26
N SER A 377 13.37 9.10 4.27
CA SER A 377 13.61 10.55 4.10
C SER A 377 13.18 11.10 2.72
N GLN A 378 13.04 10.22 1.74
CA GLN A 378 12.65 10.55 0.36
C GLN A 378 11.14 10.38 0.15
N MET A 379 10.43 9.79 1.10
CA MET A 379 8.98 9.57 1.03
C MET A 379 8.24 10.82 1.53
N SER A 380 7.38 11.37 0.67
CA SER A 380 6.58 12.54 0.99
C SER A 380 5.18 12.15 1.44
N GLN A 381 4.72 12.69 2.58
CA GLN A 381 3.32 12.57 2.95
C GLN A 381 2.45 13.21 1.85
N GLY A 382 1.39 12.53 1.46
CA GLY A 382 0.49 12.88 0.36
C GLY A 382 0.89 12.29 -0.99
N SER A 383 2.06 11.64 -1.11
CA SER A 383 2.47 11.03 -2.38
C SER A 383 1.62 9.81 -2.72
N TRP A 384 1.45 9.57 -4.02
CA TRP A 384 0.67 8.44 -4.53
C TRP A 384 1.57 7.30 -4.99
N SER A 385 1.13 6.09 -4.68
CA SER A 385 1.78 4.86 -5.12
C SER A 385 0.79 3.91 -5.76
N GLU A 386 1.31 3.01 -6.59
CA GLU A 386 0.54 1.95 -7.24
C GLU A 386 1.11 0.57 -6.90
N VAL A 387 0.20 -0.40 -6.81
CA VAL A 387 0.49 -1.81 -6.52
C VAL A 387 -0.37 -2.67 -7.44
N ASP A 388 0.27 -3.59 -8.18
CA ASP A 388 -0.41 -4.61 -9.00
C ASP A 388 -0.03 -6.02 -8.48
N GLY A 389 -0.94 -6.63 -7.72
CA GLY A 389 -0.75 -7.94 -7.08
C GLY A 389 -1.44 -9.08 -7.82
N MET A 390 -1.01 -10.32 -7.59
CA MET A 390 -1.57 -11.50 -8.29
C MET A 390 -3.07 -11.74 -8.04
N SER A 391 -3.62 -11.26 -6.93
CA SER A 391 -5.02 -11.50 -6.50
C SER A 391 -5.88 -10.24 -6.56
N SER A 392 -5.26 -9.06 -6.44
CA SER A 392 -5.97 -7.78 -6.40
C SER A 392 -6.04 -7.09 -7.76
N GLY A 393 -5.05 -7.32 -8.64
CA GLY A 393 -4.76 -6.43 -9.77
C GLY A 393 -4.26 -5.06 -9.29
N LEU A 394 -4.37 -4.04 -10.13
CA LEU A 394 -3.96 -2.67 -9.82
C LEU A 394 -4.87 -2.02 -8.75
N PHE A 395 -4.24 -1.44 -7.73
CA PHE A 395 -4.85 -0.46 -6.83
C PHE A 395 -3.85 0.64 -6.48
N SER A 396 -4.36 1.75 -5.94
CA SER A 396 -3.56 2.92 -5.59
C SER A 396 -3.57 3.15 -4.09
N MET A 397 -2.51 3.77 -3.60
CA MET A 397 -2.32 4.08 -2.20
C MET A 397 -1.80 5.50 -2.08
N MET A 398 -2.08 6.15 -0.95
CA MET A 398 -1.46 7.43 -0.62
C MET A 398 -0.68 7.30 0.68
N ASN A 399 0.57 7.74 0.70
CA ASN A 399 1.29 7.87 1.97
C ASN A 399 0.64 8.94 2.82
N ILE A 400 0.07 8.57 3.96
CA ILE A 400 -0.57 9.52 4.88
C ILE A 400 0.19 9.65 6.19
N GLY A 401 1.30 8.94 6.38
CA GLY A 401 2.02 8.99 7.62
C GLY A 401 3.12 7.95 7.78
N THR A 402 3.60 7.90 9.02
CA THR A 402 4.58 6.93 9.50
C THR A 402 4.18 6.37 10.84
N GLN A 403 4.60 5.15 11.13
CA GLN A 403 4.50 4.54 12.44
C GLN A 403 5.90 4.23 12.97
N ALA A 404 6.14 4.59 14.24
CA ALA A 404 7.26 4.08 15.01
C ALA A 404 6.73 3.02 15.99
N MET A 405 7.35 1.85 16.04
CA MET A 405 6.87 0.71 16.82
C MET A 405 8.00 0.04 17.59
N LYS A 406 7.70 -0.37 18.83
CA LYS A 406 8.62 -1.16 19.65
C LYS A 406 8.86 -2.52 18.97
N PRO A 407 10.11 -2.91 18.66
CA PRO A 407 10.40 -4.19 18.04
C PRO A 407 10.02 -5.35 18.97
N LYS A 408 9.50 -6.45 18.41
CA LYS A 408 9.22 -7.66 19.19
C LYS A 408 10.52 -8.34 19.60
N ARG A 409 10.73 -8.60 20.89
CA ARG A 409 11.92 -9.30 21.41
C ARG A 409 11.56 -10.45 22.35
N PRO A 410 12.43 -11.47 22.47
CA PRO A 410 12.29 -12.48 23.51
C PRO A 410 12.32 -11.85 24.91
N VAL A 411 11.67 -12.51 25.87
CA VAL A 411 11.61 -12.06 27.26
C VAL A 411 13.02 -12.01 27.86
N GLY A 412 13.34 -10.94 28.60
CA GLY A 412 14.61 -10.79 29.33
C GLY A 412 15.71 -10.01 28.59
N HIS A 413 15.45 -9.56 27.36
CA HIS A 413 16.35 -8.64 26.66
C HIS A 413 16.19 -7.20 27.18
N PRO A 414 17.26 -6.36 27.15
CA PRO A 414 17.17 -4.97 27.58
C PRO A 414 16.20 -4.19 26.69
N GLU A 415 15.60 -3.15 27.28
CA GLU A 415 14.80 -2.19 26.51
C GLU A 415 15.67 -1.52 25.45
N LEU A 416 15.08 -1.34 24.27
CA LEU A 416 15.72 -0.63 23.16
C LEU A 416 15.44 0.86 23.29
N GLU A 417 16.42 1.66 22.90
CA GLU A 417 16.24 3.10 22.77
C GLU A 417 15.25 3.40 21.63
N PHE A 418 14.59 4.56 21.66
CA PHE A 418 13.59 4.92 20.66
C PHE A 418 14.18 5.05 19.24
N GLU A 419 15.48 5.28 19.13
CA GLU A 419 16.24 5.29 17.88
C GLU A 419 16.26 3.92 17.18
N GLU A 420 16.10 2.84 17.93
CA GLU A 420 16.12 1.46 17.45
C GLU A 420 14.70 0.92 17.21
N TRP A 421 13.67 1.78 17.32
CA TRP A 421 12.30 1.38 17.01
C TRP A 421 12.09 1.22 15.50
N ASP A 422 11.28 0.22 15.15
CA ASP A 422 10.91 -0.07 13.77
C ASP A 422 10.11 1.11 13.21
N THR A 423 10.44 1.52 11.98
CA THR A 423 9.70 2.54 11.25
C THR A 423 8.94 1.92 10.09
N ARG A 424 7.67 2.28 9.96
CA ARG A 424 6.80 1.81 8.89
C ARG A 424 6.14 2.99 8.18
N SER A 425 5.92 2.86 6.88
CA SER A 425 4.99 3.72 6.16
C SER A 425 3.56 3.41 6.58
N VAL A 426 2.70 4.42 6.54
CA VAL A 426 1.27 4.28 6.72
C VAL A 426 0.59 4.84 5.48
N ASP A 427 -0.04 3.96 4.72
CA ASP A 427 -0.61 4.29 3.42
C ASP A 427 -2.13 4.08 3.45
N PHE A 428 -2.90 5.06 2.97
CA PHE A 428 -4.35 4.95 2.82
C PHE A 428 -4.67 4.28 1.49
N LEU A 429 -5.52 3.26 1.52
CA LEU A 429 -5.89 2.49 0.34
C LEU A 429 -7.00 3.19 -0.46
N PHE A 430 -6.78 3.29 -1.76
CA PHE A 430 -7.73 3.82 -2.73
C PHE A 430 -8.07 2.78 -3.80
N GLY A 431 -9.26 2.91 -4.37
CA GLY A 431 -9.74 2.00 -5.41
C GLY A 431 -10.67 0.92 -4.89
N ASN A 432 -10.76 -0.19 -5.63
CA ASN A 432 -11.70 -1.27 -5.37
C ASN A 432 -11.15 -2.24 -4.30
N VAL A 433 -11.06 -1.76 -3.06
CA VAL A 433 -10.44 -2.49 -1.96
C VAL A 433 -11.50 -3.17 -1.08
N ASN A 434 -11.51 -4.51 -1.08
CA ASN A 434 -12.26 -5.32 -0.11
C ASN A 434 -11.25 -5.85 0.90
N ALA A 435 -11.46 -5.56 2.19
CA ALA A 435 -10.57 -5.97 3.28
C ALA A 435 -10.28 -7.48 3.33
N ARG A 436 -11.20 -8.34 2.84
CA ARG A 436 -10.95 -9.79 2.74
C ARG A 436 -10.20 -10.23 1.48
N ALA A 437 -10.22 -9.43 0.42
CA ALA A 437 -9.71 -9.84 -0.89
C ALA A 437 -8.33 -9.27 -1.25
N ILE A 438 -7.86 -8.26 -0.51
CA ILE A 438 -6.55 -7.62 -0.77
C ILE A 438 -5.44 -8.13 0.15
N SER A 439 -5.76 -8.73 1.30
CA SER A 439 -4.73 -9.35 2.14
C SER A 439 -4.15 -10.61 1.48
N ASP A 440 -5.00 -11.43 0.87
CA ASP A 440 -4.61 -12.78 0.49
C ASP A 440 -3.92 -12.78 -0.88
N GLY A 441 -2.58 -12.88 -0.85
CA GLY A 441 -1.74 -13.08 -2.02
C GLY A 441 -1.12 -11.82 -2.63
N VAL A 442 -1.44 -10.62 -2.14
CA VAL A 442 -0.80 -9.36 -2.59
C VAL A 442 0.56 -9.14 -1.92
N CYS A 443 0.82 -9.81 -0.79
CA CYS A 443 2.06 -9.67 -0.04
C CYS A 443 3.30 -9.77 -0.94
N GLY A 444 4.32 -8.96 -0.67
CA GLY A 444 5.56 -8.92 -1.47
C GLY A 444 5.46 -8.09 -2.74
N ALA A 445 4.27 -7.65 -3.15
CA ALA A 445 4.11 -6.69 -4.24
C ALA A 445 4.80 -5.36 -3.92
N PRO A 446 5.62 -4.78 -4.81
CA PRO A 446 6.27 -3.50 -4.54
C PRO A 446 5.25 -2.36 -4.53
N ILE A 447 5.45 -1.42 -3.60
CA ILE A 447 4.69 -0.17 -3.52
C ILE A 447 5.51 0.89 -4.27
N VAL A 448 5.06 1.24 -5.49
CA VAL A 448 5.83 2.10 -6.39
C VAL A 448 5.24 3.51 -6.43
N ASP A 449 6.04 4.49 -6.03
CA ASP A 449 5.72 5.92 -6.13
C ASP A 449 5.54 6.33 -7.59
N VAL A 450 4.38 6.89 -7.92
CA VAL A 450 3.99 7.16 -9.32
C VAL A 450 4.68 8.38 -9.93
N GLU A 451 5.41 9.18 -9.13
CA GLU A 451 6.20 10.30 -9.64
C GLU A 451 7.60 9.85 -10.07
N SER A 452 8.26 9.11 -9.20
CA SER A 452 9.68 8.79 -9.31
C SER A 452 9.96 7.35 -9.76
N GLY A 453 8.96 6.47 -9.74
CA GLY A 453 9.14 5.02 -9.86
C GLY A 453 9.84 4.40 -8.65
N GLY A 454 10.01 5.15 -7.55
CA GLY A 454 10.70 4.67 -6.36
C GLY A 454 9.87 3.65 -5.58
N VAL A 455 10.49 2.56 -5.14
CA VAL A 455 9.87 1.55 -4.28
C VAL A 455 10.00 1.98 -2.83
N SER A 456 8.88 2.30 -2.19
CA SER A 456 8.82 2.74 -0.79
C SER A 456 8.77 1.59 0.22
N GLY A 457 8.41 0.41 -0.25
CA GLY A 457 8.23 -0.78 0.58
C GLY A 457 7.58 -1.90 -0.22
N PHE A 458 7.26 -2.98 0.47
CA PHE A 458 6.50 -4.10 -0.08
C PHE A 458 5.20 -4.26 0.69
N PHE A 459 4.12 -4.57 -0.03
CA PHE A 459 2.83 -4.82 0.60
C PHE A 459 2.95 -6.01 1.57
N HIS A 460 2.51 -5.83 2.82
CA HIS A 460 2.58 -6.87 3.85
C HIS A 460 1.23 -7.00 4.54
N LEU A 461 0.74 -5.92 5.15
CA LEU A 461 -0.47 -5.92 5.96
C LEU A 461 -1.39 -4.78 5.58
N SER A 462 -2.69 -5.07 5.54
CA SER A 462 -3.75 -4.08 5.48
C SER A 462 -4.92 -4.47 6.40
N ASP A 463 -5.54 -3.46 7.01
CA ASP A 463 -6.81 -3.58 7.75
C ASP A 463 -8.05 -3.27 6.88
N GLY A 464 -7.82 -3.01 5.58
CA GLY A 464 -8.83 -2.59 4.62
C GLY A 464 -8.99 -1.08 4.46
N VAL A 465 -8.33 -0.28 5.30
CA VAL A 465 -8.30 1.19 5.20
C VAL A 465 -6.86 1.67 5.08
N PHE A 466 -6.01 1.21 5.98
CA PHE A 466 -4.58 1.44 5.96
C PHE A 466 -3.84 0.20 5.48
N ALA A 467 -2.67 0.44 4.92
CA ALA A 467 -1.64 -0.56 4.80
C ALA A 467 -0.36 -0.06 5.47
N TYR A 468 0.42 -1.02 5.94
CA TYR A 468 1.68 -0.76 6.62
C TYR A 468 2.77 -1.51 5.86
N SER A 469 3.86 -0.81 5.57
CA SER A 469 5.06 -1.43 4.99
C SER A 469 6.30 -1.01 5.76
N ALA A 470 7.24 -1.93 5.93
CA ALA A 470 8.54 -1.58 6.49
C ALA A 470 9.29 -0.68 5.51
N VAL A 471 9.99 0.33 6.03
CA VAL A 471 10.85 1.19 5.22
C VAL A 471 12.09 0.42 4.78
N LEU A 472 12.69 0.82 3.66
CA LEU A 472 13.79 0.07 3.03
C LEU A 472 15.18 0.63 3.39
N ASP A 473 15.26 1.52 4.38
CA ASP A 473 16.49 2.21 4.79
C ASP A 473 17.66 1.25 5.03
N ASP A 474 17.44 0.11 5.69
CA ASP A 474 18.49 -0.88 5.97
C ASP A 474 18.98 -1.56 4.68
N LEU A 475 18.08 -1.91 3.75
CA LEU A 475 18.48 -2.47 2.46
C LEU A 475 19.27 -1.46 1.62
N VAL A 476 18.86 -0.19 1.64
CA VAL A 476 19.59 0.88 0.95
C VAL A 476 20.97 1.09 1.58
N ALA A 477 21.07 1.08 2.91
CA ALA A 477 22.32 1.23 3.64
C ALA A 477 23.29 0.05 3.42
N GLU A 478 22.77 -1.16 3.25
CA GLU A 478 23.54 -2.35 2.83
C GLU A 478 24.03 -2.26 1.36
N GLY A 479 23.58 -1.26 0.62
CA GLY A 479 23.99 -1.01 -0.77
C GLY A 479 23.19 -1.80 -1.81
N TRP A 480 22.00 -2.28 -1.45
CA TRP A 480 21.05 -2.82 -2.41
C TRP A 480 20.41 -1.70 -3.23
N GLY A 481 20.27 -1.93 -4.54
CA GLY A 481 19.55 -1.04 -5.46
C GLY A 481 18.88 -1.84 -6.57
N LEU A 482 18.08 -1.18 -7.41
CA LEU A 482 17.45 -1.85 -8.55
C LEU A 482 18.46 -2.23 -9.65
N VAL A 483 18.16 -3.33 -10.33
CA VAL A 483 18.85 -3.81 -11.54
C VAL A 483 18.25 -3.22 -12.79
#